data_AF-A0A428ZQR1-F1
#
_entry.id   AF-A0A428ZQR1-F1
#
_cell.length_a   1.000
_cell.length_b   1.000
_cell.length_c   1.000
_cell.angle_alpha   90.00
_cell.angle_beta   90.00
_cell.angle_gamma   90.00
#
_symmetry.space_group_name_H-M   'P 1'
#
loop_
_entity.id
_entity.type
_entity.pdbx_description
1 polymer ?
#
loop_
_entity_poly.entity_id
_entity_poly.type
_entity_poly.pdbx_seq_one_letter_code
_entity_poly.pdbx_strand_id
1 'polypeptide(L)'
;MRDPAVDLIRAVAVVGVIAGHWLVTALVAGPDGFTVQSPLRWMPELAPVSWLLQTLGLFFFAGGFAAARSKTALWLKVRRIAIPVAIVVGAWGLIIIVSGMSDETSRTVIHLVVSPLWFLGVYVVLQALTPVFRWLDERLGAWAILIPIVLTVVGEFTFSEINVLAAWWAPWQAGIVMARVGLQRAWGLPLLAMGAVAFFVLVTYAGYPVSAVGGTGEARSNLAPPSPAALALATAQIGLVLLLARPIRWRITNWMNRHALALFLLHQSALLTVTLPLSAFGVVPGLHTLPDHPMWVLARAVWLPAFAIALVGWAFALRSVLFGQTRSAQRNH
;
A
#
# COMPACT_ATOMS: atom_id res chain seq x y z
N MET A 1 -2.36 -24.80 5.38
CA MET A 1 -1.92 -24.26 6.69
C MET A 1 -1.47 -22.82 6.51
N ARG A 2 -1.70 -21.97 7.53
CA ARG A 2 -1.23 -20.57 7.52
C ARG A 2 0.25 -20.54 7.89
N ASP A 3 1.00 -19.64 7.28
CA ASP A 3 2.42 -19.46 7.54
C ASP A 3 2.61 -18.19 8.40
N PRO A 4 3.05 -18.33 9.67
CA PRO A 4 3.19 -17.18 10.57
C PRO A 4 4.13 -16.10 10.06
N ALA A 5 5.16 -16.46 9.29
CA ALA A 5 6.11 -15.50 8.75
C ALA A 5 5.49 -14.67 7.62
N VAL A 6 4.70 -15.30 6.74
CA VAL A 6 3.94 -14.57 5.70
C VAL A 6 2.84 -13.71 6.30
N ASP A 7 2.21 -14.18 7.37
CA ASP A 7 1.25 -13.39 8.13
C ASP A 7 1.93 -12.15 8.75
N LEU A 8 3.16 -12.25 9.23
CA LEU A 8 3.93 -11.10 9.70
C LEU A 8 4.30 -10.15 8.54
N ILE A 9 4.77 -10.67 7.40
CA ILE A 9 5.11 -9.87 6.22
C ILE A 9 3.92 -9.02 5.78
N ARG A 10 2.73 -9.63 5.65
CA ARG A 10 1.53 -8.90 5.25
C ARG A 10 1.14 -7.84 6.28
N ALA A 11 1.26 -8.14 7.57
CA ALA A 11 0.96 -7.19 8.63
C ALA A 11 1.91 -5.97 8.61
N VAL A 12 3.22 -6.21 8.45
CA VAL A 12 4.23 -5.16 8.28
C VAL A 12 3.95 -4.34 7.02
N ALA A 13 3.61 -5.01 5.91
CA ALA A 13 3.30 -4.32 4.67
C ALA A 13 2.12 -3.36 4.83
N VAL A 14 1.00 -3.81 5.40
CA VAL A 14 -0.18 -2.96 5.62
C VAL A 14 0.13 -1.79 6.55
N VAL A 15 0.86 -2.01 7.64
CA VAL A 15 1.24 -0.92 8.55
C VAL A 15 2.17 0.07 7.89
N GLY A 16 3.16 -0.40 7.13
CA GLY A 16 4.08 0.46 6.38
C GLY A 16 3.32 1.38 5.42
N VAL A 17 2.37 0.85 4.66
CA VAL A 17 1.52 1.64 3.75
C VAL A 17 0.69 2.68 4.51
N ILE A 18 0.04 2.28 5.61
CA ILE A 18 -0.79 3.20 6.41
C ILE A 18 0.06 4.33 7.01
N ALA A 19 1.17 3.99 7.64
CA ALA A 19 2.10 4.95 8.22
C ALA A 19 2.70 5.86 7.15
N GLY A 20 3.06 5.31 5.98
CA GLY A 20 3.53 6.06 4.82
C GLY A 20 2.56 7.15 4.41
N HIS A 21 1.29 6.80 4.19
CA HIS A 21 0.27 7.78 3.85
C HIS A 21 0.06 8.83 4.94
N TRP A 22 0.00 8.43 6.22
CA TRP A 22 -0.21 9.39 7.30
C TRP A 22 0.96 10.37 7.51
N LEU A 23 2.18 9.94 7.19
CA LEU A 23 3.39 10.78 7.32
C LEU A 23 3.67 11.61 6.07
N VAL A 24 3.29 11.12 4.88
CA VAL A 24 3.60 11.76 3.59
C VAL A 24 2.45 12.63 3.09
N THR A 25 1.22 12.45 3.58
CA THR A 25 0.06 13.24 3.16
C THR A 25 -0.21 14.41 4.12
N ALA A 26 0.21 15.61 3.75
CA ALA A 26 -0.19 16.86 4.41
C ALA A 26 -1.34 17.51 3.63
N LEU A 27 -2.45 17.87 4.30
CA LEU A 27 -3.47 18.74 3.69
C LEU A 27 -3.13 20.17 4.05
N VAL A 28 -2.59 20.94 3.11
CA VAL A 28 -2.21 22.33 3.37
C VAL A 28 -3.37 23.25 3.02
N ALA A 29 -3.71 24.14 3.94
CA ALA A 29 -4.75 25.15 3.71
C ALA A 29 -4.27 26.17 2.68
N GLY A 30 -5.07 26.38 1.63
CA GLY A 30 -4.88 27.39 0.59
C GLY A 30 -6.07 28.35 0.50
N PRO A 31 -6.03 29.32 -0.44
CA PRO A 31 -7.10 30.30 -0.63
C PRO A 31 -8.45 29.68 -1.02
N ASP A 32 -8.42 28.64 -1.85
CA ASP A 32 -9.61 28.03 -2.46
C ASP A 32 -10.00 26.68 -1.83
N GLY A 33 -9.22 26.20 -0.86
CA GLY A 33 -9.44 24.89 -0.21
C GLY A 33 -8.15 24.22 0.26
N PHE A 34 -8.22 22.90 0.45
CA PHE A 34 -7.07 22.09 0.84
C PHE A 34 -6.38 21.45 -0.35
N THR A 35 -5.05 21.46 -0.35
CA THR A 35 -4.21 20.74 -1.31
C THR A 35 -3.31 19.73 -0.62
N VAL A 36 -2.91 18.68 -1.35
CA VAL A 36 -1.96 17.69 -0.83
C VAL A 36 -0.52 18.17 -1.03
N GLN A 37 0.26 18.20 0.04
CA GLN A 37 1.70 18.43 0.01
C GLN A 37 2.42 17.25 0.68
N SER A 38 3.66 16.99 0.22
CA SER A 38 4.51 15.94 0.76
C SER A 38 5.73 16.52 1.46
N PRO A 39 6.10 16.03 2.66
CA PRO A 39 7.37 16.41 3.28
C PRO A 39 8.57 16.03 2.42
N LEU A 40 8.48 15.00 1.58
CA LEU A 40 9.58 14.57 0.71
C LEU A 40 9.92 15.58 -0.39
N ARG A 41 9.02 16.52 -0.68
CA ARG A 41 9.28 17.65 -1.58
C ARG A 41 10.15 18.73 -0.92
N TRP A 42 9.95 18.97 0.37
CA TRP A 42 10.56 20.09 1.09
C TRP A 42 11.77 19.68 1.94
N MET A 43 11.77 18.41 2.39
CA MET A 43 12.83 17.77 3.16
C MET A 43 13.29 16.49 2.43
N PRO A 44 13.97 16.61 1.28
CA PRO A 44 14.39 15.46 0.46
C PRO A 44 15.34 14.50 1.22
N GLU A 45 16.00 14.95 2.27
CA GLU A 45 16.78 14.11 3.19
C GLU A 45 15.96 13.02 3.88
N LEU A 46 14.62 13.14 3.90
CA LEU A 46 13.70 12.12 4.39
C LEU A 46 13.43 11.00 3.37
N ALA A 47 13.97 11.08 2.14
CA ALA A 47 13.79 10.05 1.11
C ALA A 47 14.09 8.61 1.60
N PRO A 48 15.14 8.34 2.41
CA PRO A 48 15.38 6.99 2.93
C PRO A 48 14.26 6.43 3.80
N VAL A 49 13.48 7.29 4.47
CA VAL A 49 12.31 6.86 5.26
C VAL A 49 11.24 6.26 4.33
N SER A 50 11.10 6.80 3.12
CA SER A 50 10.17 6.26 2.12
C SER A 50 10.52 4.82 1.71
N TRP A 51 11.81 4.42 1.79
CA TRP A 51 12.24 3.05 1.47
C TRP A 51 11.69 2.03 2.47
N LEU A 52 11.44 2.46 3.70
CA LEU A 52 10.88 1.61 4.75
C LEU A 52 9.34 1.60 4.72
N LEU A 53 8.73 2.71 4.31
CA LEU A 53 7.27 2.89 4.32
C LEU A 53 6.60 2.45 3.01
N GLN A 54 7.33 2.49 1.88
CA GLN A 54 6.92 1.87 0.63
C GLN A 54 7.06 0.35 0.79
N THR A 55 5.98 -0.35 1.09
CA THR A 55 5.98 -1.80 1.35
C THR A 55 5.10 -2.59 0.37
N LEU A 56 4.76 -2.02 -0.79
CA LEU A 56 3.91 -2.70 -1.78
C LEU A 56 4.57 -4.01 -2.28
N GLY A 57 5.89 -4.02 -2.44
CA GLY A 57 6.63 -5.23 -2.80
C GLY A 57 6.37 -6.39 -1.84
N LEU A 58 6.45 -6.13 -0.54
CA LEU A 58 6.13 -7.10 0.51
C LEU A 58 4.66 -7.53 0.49
N PHE A 59 3.75 -6.59 0.22
CA PHE A 59 2.32 -6.88 0.12
C PHE A 59 2.02 -7.85 -1.03
N PHE A 60 2.56 -7.58 -2.23
CA PHE A 60 2.37 -8.43 -3.40
C PHE A 60 3.08 -9.80 -3.24
N PHE A 61 4.25 -9.84 -2.58
CA PHE A 61 4.90 -11.08 -2.21
C PHE A 61 4.03 -11.97 -1.32
N ALA A 62 3.50 -11.41 -0.23
CA ALA A 62 2.60 -12.14 0.65
C ALA A 62 1.29 -12.54 -0.06
N GLY A 63 0.80 -11.68 -0.96
CA GLY A 63 -0.34 -11.93 -1.83
C GLY A 63 -0.14 -13.16 -2.73
N GLY A 64 0.98 -13.22 -3.46
CA GLY A 64 1.33 -14.34 -4.33
C GLY A 64 1.49 -15.65 -3.58
N PHE A 65 2.14 -15.62 -2.41
CA PHE A 65 2.27 -16.78 -1.55
C PHE A 65 0.91 -17.31 -1.08
N ALA A 66 0.03 -16.42 -0.62
CA ALA A 66 -1.32 -16.79 -0.19
C ALA A 66 -2.19 -17.27 -1.37
N ALA A 67 -2.05 -16.66 -2.55
CA ALA A 67 -2.77 -17.00 -3.76
C ALA A 67 -2.41 -18.41 -4.26
N ALA A 68 -1.13 -18.79 -4.23
CA ALA A 68 -0.66 -20.13 -4.60
C ALA A 68 -1.30 -21.24 -3.75
N ARG A 69 -1.58 -20.96 -2.47
CA ARG A 69 -2.15 -21.91 -1.50
C ARG A 69 -3.66 -21.82 -1.33
N SER A 70 -4.30 -20.82 -1.96
CA SER A 70 -5.73 -20.56 -1.80
C SER A 70 -6.58 -21.44 -2.71
N LYS A 71 -7.63 -22.07 -2.16
CA LYS A 71 -8.70 -22.74 -2.93
C LYS A 71 -9.97 -21.89 -3.10
N THR A 72 -10.00 -20.69 -2.52
CA THR A 72 -11.17 -19.79 -2.61
C THR A 72 -11.36 -19.30 -4.05
N ALA A 73 -12.58 -19.43 -4.56
CA ALA A 73 -12.97 -18.94 -5.88
C ALA A 73 -12.72 -17.43 -6.02
N LEU A 74 -12.29 -17.00 -7.22
CA LEU A 74 -11.94 -15.60 -7.51
C LEU A 74 -13.09 -14.64 -7.21
N TRP A 75 -14.32 -14.97 -7.61
CA TRP A 75 -15.49 -14.11 -7.43
C TRP A 75 -15.76 -13.78 -5.95
N LEU A 76 -15.52 -14.72 -5.02
CA LEU A 76 -15.64 -14.48 -3.58
C LEU A 76 -14.59 -13.48 -3.08
N LYS A 77 -13.36 -13.57 -3.60
CA LYS A 77 -12.28 -12.63 -3.25
C LYS A 77 -12.59 -11.23 -3.76
N VAL A 78 -13.02 -11.13 -5.02
CA VAL A 78 -13.41 -9.86 -5.65
C VAL A 78 -14.59 -9.24 -4.90
N ARG A 79 -15.64 -10.01 -4.61
CA ARG A 79 -16.80 -9.52 -3.84
C ARG A 79 -16.41 -8.97 -2.46
N ARG A 80 -15.47 -9.63 -1.77
CA ARG A 80 -14.95 -9.17 -0.46
C ARG A 80 -14.17 -7.86 -0.53
N ILE A 81 -13.66 -7.48 -1.71
CA ILE A 81 -12.97 -6.21 -1.94
C ILE A 81 -13.97 -5.16 -2.45
N ALA A 82 -14.74 -5.49 -3.49
CA ALA A 82 -15.63 -4.56 -4.18
C ALA A 82 -16.71 -3.97 -3.26
N ILE A 83 -17.33 -4.79 -2.38
CA ILE A 83 -18.40 -4.29 -1.50
C ILE A 83 -17.86 -3.24 -0.51
N PRO A 84 -16.82 -3.50 0.30
CA PRO A 84 -16.22 -2.47 1.15
C PRO A 84 -15.77 -1.21 0.40
N VAL A 85 -15.17 -1.38 -0.78
CA VAL A 85 -14.74 -0.25 -1.63
C VAL A 85 -15.95 0.61 -2.02
N ALA A 86 -17.02 -0.01 -2.53
CA ALA A 86 -18.22 0.71 -2.92
C ALA A 86 -18.87 1.47 -1.75
N ILE A 87 -18.89 0.87 -0.56
CA ILE A 87 -19.41 1.52 0.66
C ILE A 87 -18.58 2.76 1.00
N VAL A 88 -17.24 2.65 1.03
CA VAL A 88 -16.36 3.76 1.40
C VAL A 88 -16.43 4.88 0.37
N VAL A 89 -16.38 4.55 -0.93
CA VAL A 89 -16.49 5.53 -2.01
C VAL A 89 -17.85 6.21 -2.00
N GLY A 90 -18.94 5.44 -1.83
CA GLY A 90 -20.29 6.00 -1.73
C GLY A 90 -20.47 6.91 -0.52
N ALA A 91 -19.89 6.54 0.64
CA ALA A 91 -19.94 7.36 1.85
C ALA A 91 -19.22 8.70 1.65
N TRP A 92 -18.02 8.70 1.07
CA TRP A 92 -17.31 9.95 0.77
C TRP A 92 -17.98 10.77 -0.32
N GLY A 93 -18.56 10.13 -1.34
CA GLY A 93 -19.37 10.81 -2.35
C GLY A 93 -20.55 11.56 -1.71
N LEU A 94 -21.26 10.92 -0.79
CA LEU A 94 -22.33 11.57 -0.03
C LEU A 94 -21.80 12.72 0.84
N ILE A 95 -20.69 12.51 1.56
CA ILE A 95 -20.07 13.55 2.41
C ILE A 95 -19.73 14.79 1.57
N ILE A 96 -19.12 14.61 0.40
CA ILE A 96 -18.78 15.73 -0.50
C ILE A 96 -20.05 16.49 -0.90
N ILE A 97 -21.12 15.79 -1.29
CA ILE A 97 -22.38 16.42 -1.72
C ILE A 97 -23.03 17.23 -0.59
N VAL A 98 -23.02 16.74 0.64
CA VAL A 98 -23.75 17.37 1.76
C VAL A 98 -22.93 18.36 2.58
N SER A 99 -21.60 18.32 2.49
CA SER A 99 -20.72 19.13 3.34
C SER A 99 -20.51 20.56 2.86
N GLY A 100 -20.83 20.87 1.60
CA GLY A 100 -20.59 22.19 1.01
C GLY A 100 -19.10 22.56 0.92
N MET A 101 -18.21 21.56 0.88
CA MET A 101 -16.77 21.78 0.69
C MET A 101 -16.50 22.48 -0.65
N SER A 102 -15.43 23.28 -0.70
CA SER A 102 -14.99 23.90 -1.95
C SER A 102 -14.63 22.85 -3.01
N ASP A 103 -14.66 23.26 -4.28
CA ASP A 103 -14.29 22.40 -5.41
C ASP A 103 -12.87 21.83 -5.26
N GLU A 104 -11.92 22.65 -4.80
CA GLU A 104 -10.53 22.23 -4.58
C GLU A 104 -10.45 21.17 -3.47
N THR A 105 -11.11 21.42 -2.33
CA THR A 105 -11.16 20.46 -1.22
C THR A 105 -11.82 19.15 -1.65
N SER A 106 -12.91 19.23 -2.43
CA SER A 106 -13.60 18.07 -2.97
C SER A 106 -12.71 17.23 -3.89
N ARG A 107 -11.97 17.87 -4.80
CA ARG A 107 -10.98 17.19 -5.67
C ARG A 107 -9.87 16.52 -4.84
N THR A 108 -9.38 17.19 -3.81
CA THR A 108 -8.38 16.64 -2.88
C THR A 108 -8.91 15.42 -2.13
N VAL A 109 -10.13 15.48 -1.60
CA VAL A 109 -10.77 14.35 -0.91
C VAL A 109 -10.97 13.18 -1.88
N ILE A 110 -11.48 13.43 -3.09
CA ILE A 110 -11.63 12.39 -4.13
C ILE A 110 -10.27 11.76 -4.42
N HIS A 111 -9.23 12.56 -4.63
CA HIS A 111 -7.89 12.05 -4.88
C HIS A 111 -7.39 11.16 -3.75
N LEU A 112 -7.52 11.59 -2.49
CA LEU A 112 -7.06 10.83 -1.33
C LEU A 112 -7.84 9.53 -1.09
N VAL A 113 -9.13 9.50 -1.41
CA VAL A 113 -9.97 8.30 -1.26
C VAL A 113 -9.78 7.32 -2.42
N VAL A 114 -9.68 7.82 -3.65
CA VAL A 114 -9.67 7.00 -4.87
C VAL A 114 -8.26 6.59 -5.28
N SER A 115 -7.26 7.46 -5.14
CA SER A 115 -5.88 7.17 -5.57
C SER A 115 -5.36 5.86 -4.97
N PRO A 116 -5.49 5.57 -3.66
CA PRO A 116 -5.01 4.31 -3.12
C PRO A 116 -5.73 3.08 -3.67
N LEU A 117 -6.82 3.17 -4.41
CA LEU A 117 -7.54 1.99 -4.93
C LEU A 117 -6.85 1.34 -6.13
N TRP A 118 -5.91 2.01 -6.81
CA TRP A 118 -5.29 1.47 -8.04
C TRP A 118 -4.58 0.12 -7.79
N PHE A 119 -3.84 -0.01 -6.67
CA PHE A 119 -3.10 -1.26 -6.39
C PHE A 119 -4.07 -2.40 -6.01
N LEU A 120 -5.29 -2.12 -5.51
CA LEU A 120 -6.32 -3.15 -5.33
C LEU A 120 -6.78 -3.68 -6.69
N GLY A 121 -6.90 -2.81 -7.70
CA GLY A 121 -7.14 -3.20 -9.08
C GLY A 121 -6.05 -4.16 -9.57
N VAL A 122 -4.78 -3.79 -9.42
CA VAL A 122 -3.63 -4.65 -9.75
C VAL A 122 -3.67 -5.97 -8.97
N TYR A 123 -3.97 -5.93 -7.67
CA TYR A 123 -4.07 -7.12 -6.83
C TYR A 123 -5.14 -8.09 -7.32
N VAL A 124 -6.31 -7.60 -7.75
CA VAL A 124 -7.37 -8.43 -8.32
C VAL A 124 -6.93 -9.05 -9.65
N VAL A 125 -6.24 -8.28 -10.51
CA VAL A 125 -5.70 -8.78 -11.78
C VAL A 125 -4.68 -9.90 -11.54
N LEU A 126 -3.68 -9.69 -10.66
CA LEU A 126 -2.69 -10.71 -10.31
C LEU A 126 -3.35 -11.95 -9.68
N GLN A 127 -4.39 -11.74 -8.87
CA GLN A 127 -5.16 -12.83 -8.29
C GLN A 127 -5.90 -13.65 -9.36
N ALA A 128 -6.42 -13.01 -10.40
CA ALA A 128 -7.08 -13.65 -11.54
C ALA A 128 -6.08 -14.41 -12.43
N LEU A 129 -4.89 -13.84 -12.65
CA LEU A 129 -3.83 -14.42 -13.47
C LEU A 129 -2.98 -15.49 -12.73
N THR A 130 -3.22 -15.70 -11.43
CA THR A 130 -2.50 -16.70 -10.63
C THR A 130 -2.45 -18.11 -11.25
N PRO A 131 -3.50 -18.65 -11.90
CA PRO A 131 -3.41 -19.94 -12.58
C PRO A 131 -2.35 -19.97 -13.68
N VAL A 132 -2.21 -18.88 -14.46
CA VAL A 132 -1.18 -18.75 -15.51
C VAL A 132 0.21 -18.69 -14.88
N PHE A 133 0.36 -17.92 -13.81
CA PHE A 133 1.63 -17.77 -13.08
C PHE A 133 2.10 -19.08 -12.43
N ARG A 134 1.16 -19.90 -11.97
CA ARG A 134 1.44 -21.25 -11.46
C ARG A 134 1.83 -22.20 -12.58
N TRP A 135 1.13 -22.14 -13.71
CA TRP A 135 1.52 -22.92 -14.89
C TRP A 135 2.95 -22.56 -15.37
N LEU A 136 3.31 -21.27 -15.35
CA LEU A 136 4.68 -20.82 -15.63
C LEU A 136 5.69 -21.34 -14.61
N ASP A 137 5.38 -21.29 -13.31
CA ASP A 137 6.25 -21.83 -12.25
C ASP A 137 6.43 -23.36 -12.36
N GLU A 138 5.39 -24.09 -12.76
CA GLU A 138 5.45 -25.53 -12.99
C GLU A 138 6.33 -25.88 -14.21
N ARG A 139 6.36 -25.03 -15.24
CA ARG A 139 7.13 -25.23 -16.48
C ARG A 139 8.59 -24.77 -16.39
N LEU A 140 8.82 -23.60 -15.79
CA LEU A 140 10.11 -22.91 -15.78
C LEU A 140 10.79 -22.95 -14.39
N GLY A 141 10.08 -23.40 -13.35
CA GLY A 141 10.57 -23.30 -11.98
C GLY A 141 10.75 -21.85 -11.54
N ALA A 142 11.77 -21.60 -10.73
CA ALA A 142 12.08 -20.26 -10.23
C ALA A 142 12.41 -19.26 -11.35
N TRP A 143 12.82 -19.73 -12.54
CA TRP A 143 13.10 -18.88 -13.70
C TRP A 143 11.87 -18.14 -14.22
N ALA A 144 10.65 -18.56 -13.86
CA ALA A 144 9.42 -17.82 -14.18
C ALA A 144 9.44 -16.36 -13.67
N ILE A 145 10.24 -16.06 -12.64
CA ILE A 145 10.40 -14.69 -12.11
C ILE A 145 11.08 -13.75 -13.12
N LEU A 146 11.88 -14.27 -14.05
CA LEU A 146 12.56 -13.43 -15.05
C LEU A 146 11.59 -12.75 -16.01
N ILE A 147 10.42 -13.35 -16.26
CA ILE A 147 9.41 -12.80 -17.18
C ILE A 147 8.94 -11.41 -16.71
N PRO A 148 8.38 -11.25 -15.49
CA PRO A 148 7.98 -9.93 -15.01
C PRO A 148 9.15 -8.96 -14.83
N ILE A 149 10.35 -9.44 -14.48
CA ILE A 149 11.55 -8.60 -14.37
C ILE A 149 11.89 -7.98 -15.74
N VAL A 150 11.99 -8.81 -16.78
CA VAL A 150 12.29 -8.36 -18.14
C VAL A 150 11.19 -7.42 -18.66
N LEU A 151 9.91 -7.75 -18.43
CA LEU A 151 8.81 -6.88 -18.81
C LEU A 151 8.88 -5.51 -18.11
N THR A 152 9.30 -5.46 -16.85
CA THR A 152 9.45 -4.20 -16.10
C THR A 152 10.59 -3.35 -16.67
N VAL A 153 11.72 -3.98 -17.01
CA VAL A 153 12.88 -3.29 -17.58
C VAL A 153 12.59 -2.81 -19.01
N VAL A 154 12.03 -3.67 -19.86
CA VAL A 154 11.69 -3.31 -21.24
C VAL A 154 10.56 -2.28 -21.29
N GLY A 155 9.55 -2.45 -20.43
CA GLY A 155 8.41 -1.53 -20.31
C GLY A 155 8.85 -0.10 -20.02
N GLU A 156 9.88 0.08 -19.20
CA GLU A 156 10.46 1.40 -18.89
C GLU A 156 10.88 2.19 -20.14
N PHE A 157 11.37 1.51 -21.18
CA PHE A 157 11.88 2.16 -22.40
C PHE A 157 10.90 2.12 -23.57
N THR A 158 9.76 1.43 -23.44
CA THR A 158 8.84 1.19 -24.55
C THR A 158 7.43 1.64 -24.23
N PHE A 159 6.83 1.07 -23.19
CA PHE A 159 5.45 1.34 -22.77
C PHE A 159 5.33 1.18 -21.25
N SER A 160 5.59 2.28 -20.54
CA SER A 160 5.78 2.31 -19.08
C SER A 160 4.55 1.85 -18.29
N GLU A 161 3.37 1.93 -18.89
CA GLU A 161 2.09 1.53 -18.33
C GLU A 161 2.04 0.02 -18.05
N ILE A 162 2.80 -0.80 -18.80
CA ILE A 162 2.90 -2.24 -18.53
C ILE A 162 3.51 -2.52 -17.14
N ASN A 163 4.35 -1.59 -16.65
CA ASN A 163 5.03 -1.74 -15.36
C ASN A 163 4.05 -1.70 -14.18
N VAL A 164 2.87 -1.09 -14.36
CA VAL A 164 1.80 -1.11 -13.35
C VAL A 164 1.42 -2.55 -12.98
N LEU A 165 1.53 -3.51 -13.90
CA LEU A 165 1.32 -4.93 -13.61
C LEU A 165 2.64 -5.70 -13.47
N ALA A 166 3.59 -5.50 -14.39
CA ALA A 166 4.81 -6.29 -14.47
C ALA A 166 5.69 -6.17 -13.21
N ALA A 167 5.86 -4.95 -12.69
CA ALA A 167 6.71 -4.72 -11.52
C ALA A 167 6.18 -5.42 -10.27
N TRP A 168 4.85 -5.51 -10.11
CA TRP A 168 4.21 -6.19 -8.99
C TRP A 168 3.98 -7.68 -9.21
N TRP A 169 3.97 -8.13 -10.47
CA TRP A 169 4.01 -9.55 -10.78
C TRP A 169 5.31 -10.18 -10.30
N ALA A 170 6.48 -9.51 -10.40
CA ALA A 170 7.74 -10.08 -9.92
C ALA A 170 7.74 -10.51 -8.43
N PRO A 171 7.39 -9.65 -7.44
CA PRO A 171 7.28 -10.08 -6.05
C PRO A 171 6.14 -11.08 -5.85
N TRP A 172 5.02 -10.97 -6.58
CA TRP A 172 3.95 -11.97 -6.56
C TRP A 172 4.44 -13.36 -6.97
N GLN A 173 5.21 -13.44 -8.06
CA GLN A 173 5.82 -14.66 -8.57
C GLN A 173 6.82 -15.23 -7.57
N ALA A 174 7.65 -14.39 -6.95
CA ALA A 174 8.52 -14.81 -5.85
C ALA A 174 7.73 -15.44 -4.69
N GLY A 175 6.56 -14.88 -4.37
CA GLY A 175 5.62 -15.45 -3.40
C GLY A 175 5.11 -16.84 -3.81
N ILE A 176 4.76 -17.03 -5.09
CA ILE A 176 4.35 -18.34 -5.63
C ILE A 176 5.49 -19.37 -5.50
N VAL A 177 6.70 -19.01 -5.92
CA VAL A 177 7.89 -19.87 -5.82
C VAL A 177 8.12 -20.29 -4.36
N MET A 178 8.14 -19.33 -3.44
CA MET A 178 8.35 -19.60 -2.01
C MET A 178 7.21 -20.38 -1.36
N ALA A 179 5.99 -20.30 -1.88
CA ALA A 179 4.88 -21.13 -1.42
C ALA A 179 5.09 -22.62 -1.76
N ARG A 180 5.80 -22.92 -2.86
CA ARG A 180 6.17 -24.26 -3.30
C ARG A 180 7.41 -24.79 -2.58
N VAL A 181 8.48 -24.00 -2.49
CA VAL A 181 9.79 -24.45 -1.93
C VAL A 181 9.99 -24.14 -0.44
N GLY A 182 9.05 -23.44 0.18
CA GLY A 182 9.14 -22.94 1.56
C GLY A 182 9.88 -21.62 1.67
N LEU A 183 9.65 -20.87 2.76
CA LEU A 183 10.43 -19.67 3.08
C LEU A 183 11.80 -20.08 3.58
N GLN A 184 12.86 -19.70 2.87
CA GLN A 184 14.22 -20.07 3.25
C GLN A 184 15.03 -18.82 3.59
N ARG A 185 15.55 -18.79 4.81
CA ARG A 185 16.44 -17.72 5.30
C ARG A 185 17.69 -17.54 4.43
N ALA A 186 18.15 -18.62 3.78
CA ALA A 186 19.33 -18.62 2.91
C ALA A 186 19.22 -17.61 1.75
N TRP A 187 18.01 -17.33 1.25
CA TRP A 187 17.79 -16.30 0.22
C TRP A 187 17.79 -14.87 0.76
N GLY A 188 17.75 -14.69 2.08
CA GLY A 188 17.62 -13.39 2.71
C GLY A 188 18.77 -12.43 2.39
N LEU A 189 20.01 -12.86 2.61
CA LEU A 189 21.19 -12.03 2.35
C LEU A 189 21.42 -11.79 0.83
N PRO A 190 21.35 -12.80 -0.05
CA PRO A 190 21.47 -12.58 -1.50
C PRO A 190 20.44 -11.60 -2.04
N LEU A 191 19.16 -11.74 -1.67
CA LEU A 191 18.09 -10.83 -2.12
C LEU A 191 18.28 -9.41 -1.57
N LEU A 192 18.67 -9.28 -0.30
CA LEU A 192 18.96 -7.99 0.32
C LEU A 192 20.10 -7.27 -0.41
N ALA A 193 21.23 -7.96 -0.60
CA ALA A 193 22.39 -7.40 -1.26
C ALA A 193 22.10 -7.03 -2.72
N MET A 194 21.48 -7.95 -3.48
CA MET A 194 21.13 -7.72 -4.88
C MET A 194 20.15 -6.54 -5.04
N GLY A 195 19.09 -6.49 -4.23
CA GLY A 195 18.13 -5.40 -4.27
C GLY A 195 18.74 -4.06 -3.87
N ALA A 196 19.56 -4.02 -2.81
CA ALA A 196 20.21 -2.80 -2.34
C ALA A 196 21.23 -2.27 -3.37
N VAL A 197 22.06 -3.13 -3.94
CA VAL A 197 23.03 -2.77 -4.98
C VAL A 197 22.31 -2.29 -6.25
N ALA A 198 21.28 -3.02 -6.71
CA ALA A 198 20.52 -2.61 -7.88
C ALA A 198 19.82 -1.25 -7.66
N PHE A 199 19.21 -1.03 -6.49
CA PHE A 199 18.58 0.24 -6.16
C PHE A 199 19.61 1.38 -6.14
N PHE A 200 20.75 1.18 -5.48
CA PHE A 200 21.84 2.14 -5.44
C PHE A 200 22.34 2.49 -6.85
N VAL A 201 22.54 1.49 -7.72
CA VAL A 201 23.00 1.70 -9.10
C VAL A 201 21.97 2.50 -9.89
N LEU A 202 20.69 2.14 -9.80
CA LEU A 202 19.62 2.82 -10.52
C LEU A 202 19.49 4.29 -10.10
N VAL A 203 19.53 4.56 -8.79
CA VAL A 203 19.44 5.93 -8.26
C VAL A 203 20.68 6.76 -8.62
N THR A 204 21.88 6.18 -8.49
CA THR A 204 23.14 6.92 -8.67
C THR A 204 23.54 7.11 -10.13
N TYR A 205 23.29 6.11 -10.98
CA TYR A 205 23.81 6.08 -12.36
C TYR A 205 22.73 6.08 -13.45
N ALA A 206 21.47 5.78 -13.13
CA ALA A 206 20.39 5.70 -14.12
C ALA A 206 19.27 6.75 -13.91
N GLY A 207 19.51 7.74 -13.05
CA GLY A 207 18.61 8.89 -12.86
C GLY A 207 17.23 8.52 -12.30
N TYR A 208 17.14 7.47 -11.48
CA TYR A 208 15.92 7.16 -10.75
C TYR A 208 15.81 8.03 -9.48
N PRO A 209 14.60 8.48 -9.11
CA PRO A 209 14.39 9.22 -7.87
C PRO A 209 14.94 8.46 -6.65
N VAL A 210 15.55 9.19 -5.73
CA VAL A 210 15.96 8.63 -4.43
C VAL A 210 14.70 8.20 -3.65
N SER A 211 13.62 8.98 -3.73
CA SER A 211 12.36 8.64 -3.07
C SER A 211 11.73 7.39 -3.67
N ALA A 212 11.33 6.45 -2.80
CA ALA A 212 10.58 5.26 -3.21
C ALA A 212 9.12 5.55 -3.56
N VAL A 213 8.61 6.75 -3.24
CA VAL A 213 7.23 7.16 -3.49
C VAL A 213 7.18 8.45 -4.31
N GLY A 214 6.05 8.71 -4.98
CA GLY A 214 5.82 9.96 -5.71
C GLY A 214 5.47 11.14 -4.80
N GLY A 215 5.11 12.27 -5.42
CA GLY A 215 4.70 13.49 -4.69
C GLY A 215 5.88 14.34 -4.21
N THR A 216 7.10 14.08 -4.69
CA THR A 216 8.31 14.85 -4.34
C THR A 216 8.49 16.12 -5.16
N GLY A 217 7.64 16.34 -6.18
CA GLY A 217 7.82 17.42 -7.15
C GLY A 217 8.81 17.10 -8.28
N GLU A 218 9.42 15.91 -8.25
CA GLU A 218 10.22 15.39 -9.37
C GLU A 218 9.33 14.99 -10.55
N ALA A 219 9.87 15.13 -11.77
CA ALA A 219 9.18 14.73 -13.00
C ALA A 219 8.96 13.21 -13.12
N ARG A 220 9.81 12.43 -12.45
CA ARG A 220 9.77 10.97 -12.43
C ARG A 220 9.38 10.46 -11.05
N SER A 221 8.62 9.36 -11.02
CA SER A 221 8.22 8.67 -9.79
C SER A 221 8.58 7.19 -9.88
N ASN A 222 9.01 6.61 -8.77
CA ASN A 222 9.24 5.16 -8.69
C ASN A 222 7.94 4.34 -8.55
N LEU A 223 6.77 4.98 -8.34
CA LEU A 223 5.49 4.29 -8.14
C LEU A 223 4.41 4.59 -9.18
N ALA A 224 4.60 5.60 -10.04
CA ALA A 224 3.59 6.06 -10.97
C ALA A 224 4.21 6.36 -12.34
N PRO A 225 4.41 5.33 -13.21
CA PRO A 225 4.23 3.90 -12.94
C PRO A 225 5.38 3.29 -12.10
N PRO A 226 5.22 2.08 -11.55
CA PRO A 226 6.27 1.40 -10.80
C PRO A 226 7.54 1.19 -11.63
N SER A 227 8.69 1.56 -11.09
CA SER A 227 9.96 1.52 -11.84
C SER A 227 10.80 0.26 -11.53
N PRO A 228 11.85 -0.03 -12.31
CA PRO A 228 12.88 -1.00 -11.93
C PRO A 228 13.48 -0.74 -10.54
N ALA A 229 13.56 0.53 -10.10
CA ALA A 229 14.03 0.86 -8.75
C ALA A 229 13.02 0.42 -7.68
N ALA A 230 11.71 0.54 -7.91
CA ALA A 230 10.71 -0.02 -6.99
C ALA A 230 10.82 -1.55 -6.88
N LEU A 231 11.14 -2.24 -7.98
CA LEU A 231 11.38 -3.68 -7.97
C LEU A 231 12.67 -4.06 -7.21
N ALA A 232 13.74 -3.28 -7.38
CA ALA A 232 14.98 -3.45 -6.62
C ALA A 232 14.75 -3.27 -5.11
N LEU A 233 14.00 -2.24 -4.72
CA LEU A 233 13.61 -2.01 -3.33
C LEU A 233 12.77 -3.16 -2.77
N ALA A 234 11.76 -3.62 -3.51
CA ALA A 234 10.93 -4.77 -3.13
C ALA A 234 11.80 -6.02 -2.88
N THR A 235 12.77 -6.26 -3.75
CA THR A 235 13.73 -7.38 -3.63
C THR A 235 14.55 -7.26 -2.35
N ALA A 236 15.08 -6.06 -2.06
CA ALA A 236 15.85 -5.79 -0.85
C ALA A 236 15.00 -6.04 0.41
N GLN A 237 13.76 -5.54 0.43
CA GLN A 237 12.84 -5.70 1.54
C GLN A 237 12.45 -7.16 1.76
N ILE A 238 12.18 -7.93 0.71
CA ILE A 238 11.89 -9.38 0.83
C ILE A 238 13.08 -10.08 1.47
N GLY A 239 14.31 -9.79 1.01
CA GLY A 239 15.54 -10.32 1.60
C GLY A 239 15.67 -9.99 3.08
N LEU A 240 15.47 -8.71 3.43
CA LEU A 240 15.50 -8.25 4.81
C LEU A 240 14.48 -8.98 5.68
N VAL A 241 13.23 -9.13 5.24
CA VAL A 241 12.22 -9.82 6.06
C VAL A 241 12.53 -11.31 6.19
N LEU A 242 13.08 -11.98 5.18
CA LEU A 242 13.53 -13.37 5.34
C LEU A 242 14.67 -13.51 6.38
N LEU A 243 15.52 -12.49 6.53
CA LEU A 243 16.55 -12.42 7.58
C LEU A 243 15.99 -12.05 8.96
N LEU A 244 14.87 -11.33 9.04
CA LEU A 244 14.31 -10.85 10.30
C LEU A 244 13.13 -11.67 10.80
N ALA A 245 12.51 -12.48 9.95
CA ALA A 245 11.33 -13.29 10.26
C ALA A 245 11.66 -14.29 11.38
N ARG A 246 11.36 -13.86 12.61
CA ARG A 246 11.22 -14.72 13.79
C ARG A 246 9.72 -14.89 14.08
N PRO A 247 9.29 -16.01 14.67
CA PRO A 247 7.89 -16.19 15.05
C PRO A 247 7.49 -15.16 16.12
N ILE A 248 6.90 -14.04 15.70
CA ILE A 248 6.35 -12.99 16.58
C ILE A 248 4.98 -13.43 17.11
N ARG A 249 4.53 -12.77 18.20
CA ARG A 249 3.21 -12.91 18.86
C ARG A 249 2.05 -13.06 17.85
N TRP A 250 1.69 -14.31 17.57
CA TRP A 250 0.69 -14.72 16.57
C TRP A 250 -0.68 -14.03 16.69
N ARG A 251 -1.06 -13.59 17.89
CA ARG A 251 -2.36 -12.95 18.16
C ARG A 251 -2.48 -11.60 17.45
N ILE A 252 -1.44 -10.78 17.51
CA ILE A 252 -1.43 -9.43 16.92
C ILE A 252 -1.44 -9.55 15.40
N THR A 253 -0.54 -10.36 14.84
CA THR A 253 -0.46 -10.57 13.39
C THR A 253 -1.76 -11.16 12.85
N ASN A 254 -2.37 -12.14 13.52
CA ASN A 254 -3.66 -12.69 13.09
C ASN A 254 -4.82 -11.68 13.19
N TRP A 255 -4.81 -10.78 14.19
CA TRP A 255 -5.79 -9.69 14.24
C TRP A 255 -5.60 -8.72 13.07
N MET A 256 -4.39 -8.23 12.85
CA MET A 256 -4.08 -7.28 11.76
C MET A 256 -4.44 -7.87 10.41
N ASN A 257 -4.09 -9.13 10.18
CA ASN A 257 -4.36 -9.82 8.92
C ASN A 257 -5.85 -10.02 8.63
N ARG A 258 -6.65 -10.29 9.65
CA ARG A 258 -8.11 -10.38 9.50
C ARG A 258 -8.74 -9.03 9.14
N HIS A 259 -8.12 -7.93 9.53
CA HIS A 259 -8.61 -6.57 9.28
C HIS A 259 -7.81 -5.83 8.21
N ALA A 260 -6.81 -6.46 7.58
CA ALA A 260 -5.84 -5.80 6.69
C ALA A 260 -6.52 -4.98 5.58
N LEU A 261 -7.50 -5.57 4.90
CA LEU A 261 -8.26 -4.89 3.86
C LEU A 261 -9.06 -3.70 4.42
N ALA A 262 -9.71 -3.85 5.57
CA ALA A 262 -10.49 -2.76 6.17
C ALA A 262 -9.58 -1.62 6.64
N LEU A 263 -8.47 -1.93 7.33
CA LEU A 263 -7.48 -0.96 7.76
C LEU A 263 -6.91 -0.22 6.54
N PHE A 264 -6.56 -0.96 5.50
CA PHE A 264 -6.10 -0.38 4.24
C PHE A 264 -7.16 0.49 3.57
N LEU A 265 -8.44 0.11 3.53
CA LEU A 265 -9.45 0.94 2.87
C LEU A 265 -9.77 2.23 3.64
N LEU A 266 -9.66 2.18 4.97
CA LEU A 266 -10.17 3.24 5.84
C LEU A 266 -9.08 4.21 6.34
N HIS A 267 -7.80 3.93 6.12
CA HIS A 267 -6.71 4.78 6.66
C HIS A 267 -6.73 6.22 6.16
N GLN A 268 -7.04 6.46 4.89
CA GLN A 268 -7.22 7.82 4.37
C GLN A 268 -8.49 8.48 4.90
N SER A 269 -9.57 7.70 5.07
CA SER A 269 -10.78 8.20 5.71
C SER A 269 -10.51 8.66 7.14
N ALA A 270 -9.69 7.91 7.90
CA ALA A 270 -9.28 8.29 9.25
C ALA A 270 -8.49 9.60 9.29
N LEU A 271 -7.54 9.78 8.36
CA LEU A 271 -6.78 11.02 8.23
C LEU A 271 -7.71 12.20 7.92
N LEU A 272 -8.63 12.04 6.96
CA LEU A 272 -9.57 13.08 6.56
C LEU A 272 -10.57 13.43 7.68
N THR A 273 -11.10 12.43 8.39
CA THR A 273 -12.04 12.64 9.51
C THR A 273 -11.42 13.39 10.68
N VAL A 274 -10.10 13.28 10.89
CA VAL A 274 -9.41 14.10 11.90
C VAL A 274 -9.07 15.47 11.34
N THR A 275 -8.52 15.52 10.13
CA THR A 275 -7.96 16.75 9.56
C THR A 275 -9.04 17.76 9.20
N LEU A 276 -10.05 17.37 8.41
CA LEU A 276 -11.04 18.32 7.89
C LEU A 276 -11.84 19.05 8.99
N PRO A 277 -12.40 18.39 10.02
CA PRO A 277 -13.17 19.10 11.04
C PRO A 277 -12.30 20.01 11.91
N LEU A 278 -11.04 19.65 12.16
CA LEU A 278 -10.15 20.47 12.98
C LEU A 278 -9.76 21.80 12.31
N SER A 279 -10.00 21.94 11.00
CA SER A 279 -9.80 23.21 10.30
C SER A 279 -10.72 24.33 10.79
N ALA A 280 -11.86 23.98 11.41
CA ALA A 280 -12.76 24.95 12.04
C ALA A 280 -12.10 25.73 13.20
N PHE A 281 -11.01 25.20 13.76
CA PHE A 281 -10.20 25.84 14.80
C PHE A 281 -8.96 26.56 14.24
N GLY A 282 -8.89 26.71 12.91
CA GLY A 282 -7.79 27.38 12.21
C GLY A 282 -6.72 26.43 11.67
N VAL A 283 -5.55 26.99 11.37
CA VAL A 283 -4.40 26.23 10.84
C VAL A 283 -3.73 25.51 12.01
N VAL A 284 -3.81 24.17 12.00
CA VAL A 284 -3.32 23.32 13.08
C VAL A 284 -1.94 22.75 12.69
N PRO A 285 -0.90 22.92 13.52
CA PRO A 285 0.43 22.38 13.27
C PRO A 285 0.42 20.88 13.05
N GLY A 286 1.11 20.44 11.99
CA GLY A 286 1.19 19.03 11.63
C GLY A 286 -0.09 18.47 11.03
N LEU A 287 -1.14 19.28 10.80
CA LEU A 287 -2.33 18.91 10.02
C LEU A 287 -2.46 19.79 8.77
N HIS A 288 -2.60 21.11 8.99
CA HIS A 288 -2.92 22.13 7.98
C HIS A 288 -1.72 22.94 7.49
N THR A 289 -0.58 22.81 8.19
CA THR A 289 0.66 23.56 7.91
C THR A 289 1.50 22.88 6.83
N LEU A 290 2.26 23.69 6.09
CA LEU A 290 3.24 23.22 5.11
C LEU A 290 4.26 22.27 5.77
N PRO A 291 4.62 21.14 5.14
CA PRO A 291 5.57 20.18 5.69
C PRO A 291 7.01 20.51 5.27
N ASP A 292 7.51 21.70 5.63
CA ASP A 292 8.76 22.26 5.13
C ASP A 292 9.93 22.30 6.14
N HIS A 293 9.74 21.77 7.35
CA HIS A 293 10.76 21.77 8.39
C HIS A 293 10.59 20.60 9.38
N PRO A 294 11.64 20.19 10.12
CA PRO A 294 11.60 19.00 10.98
C PRO A 294 10.55 19.03 12.11
N MET A 295 10.21 20.20 12.64
CA MET A 295 9.17 20.29 13.68
C MET A 295 7.79 19.84 13.18
N TRP A 296 7.53 19.94 11.87
CA TRP A 296 6.32 19.41 11.28
C TRP A 296 6.20 17.90 11.51
N VAL A 297 7.31 17.15 11.42
CA VAL A 297 7.32 15.70 11.63
C VAL A 297 6.93 15.36 13.07
N LEU A 298 7.45 16.11 14.04
CA LEU A 298 7.09 15.95 15.46
C LEU A 298 5.62 16.29 15.70
N ALA A 299 5.14 17.40 15.12
CA ALA A 299 3.73 17.78 15.20
C ALA A 299 2.81 16.71 14.57
N ARG A 300 3.18 16.20 13.39
CA ARG A 300 2.46 15.10 12.72
C ARG A 300 2.47 13.82 13.57
N ALA A 301 3.56 13.51 14.25
CA ALA A 301 3.66 12.33 15.11
C ALA A 301 2.65 12.35 16.26
N VAL A 302 2.37 13.54 16.83
CA VAL A 302 1.34 13.74 17.88
C VAL A 302 -0.07 13.38 17.38
N TRP A 303 -0.34 13.48 16.07
CA TRP A 303 -1.64 13.17 15.47
C TRP A 303 -1.82 11.69 15.10
N LEU A 304 -0.75 10.88 15.07
CA LEU A 304 -0.86 9.45 14.72
C LEU A 304 -1.83 8.68 15.64
N PRO A 305 -1.87 8.90 16.97
CA PRO A 305 -2.88 8.29 17.83
C PRO A 305 -4.31 8.70 17.46
N ALA A 306 -4.54 9.96 17.10
CA ALA A 306 -5.86 10.43 16.68
C ALA A 306 -6.32 9.75 15.38
N PHE A 307 -5.42 9.61 14.38
CA PHE A 307 -5.70 8.86 13.17
C PHE A 307 -5.96 7.38 13.46
N ALA A 308 -5.23 6.77 14.38
CA ALA A 308 -5.46 5.39 14.80
C ALA A 308 -6.82 5.19 15.47
N ILE A 309 -7.24 6.11 16.35
CA ILE A 309 -8.56 6.08 16.99
C ILE A 309 -9.66 6.22 15.93
N ALA A 310 -9.53 7.20 15.02
CA ALA A 310 -10.48 7.38 13.93
C ALA A 310 -10.57 6.15 13.03
N LEU A 311 -9.44 5.51 12.73
CA LEU A 311 -9.37 4.27 11.93
C LEU A 311 -10.12 3.12 12.60
N VAL A 312 -9.98 2.97 13.92
CA VAL A 312 -10.73 1.95 14.69
C VAL A 312 -12.23 2.26 14.66
N GLY A 313 -12.63 3.52 14.80
CA GLY A 313 -14.03 3.95 14.69
C GLY A 313 -14.63 3.61 13.32
N TRP A 314 -13.94 3.96 12.24
CA TRP A 314 -14.32 3.60 10.87
C TRP A 314 -14.41 2.09 10.67
N ALA A 315 -13.46 1.32 11.18
CA ALA A 315 -13.47 -0.14 11.06
C ALA A 315 -14.68 -0.76 11.78
N PHE A 316 -15.08 -0.22 12.92
CA PHE A 316 -16.29 -0.63 13.63
C PHE A 316 -17.56 -0.28 12.83
N ALA A 317 -17.64 0.93 12.29
CA ALA A 317 -18.76 1.38 11.46
C ALA A 317 -18.92 0.55 10.17
N LEU A 318 -17.83 0.29 9.45
CA LEU A 318 -17.88 -0.55 8.26
C LEU A 318 -18.35 -1.98 8.61
N ARG A 319 -17.88 -2.51 9.73
CA ARG A 319 -18.29 -3.83 10.21
C ARG A 319 -19.78 -3.86 10.56
N SER A 320 -20.31 -2.84 11.21
CA SER A 320 -21.74 -2.79 11.56
C SER A 320 -22.62 -2.72 10.31
N VAL A 321 -22.20 -2.00 9.26
CA VAL A 321 -22.91 -1.99 7.97
C VAL A 321 -22.90 -3.37 7.30
N LEU A 322 -21.72 -4.00 7.22
CA LEU A 322 -21.56 -5.30 6.56
C LEU A 322 -22.29 -6.46 7.26
N PHE A 323 -22.32 -6.47 8.60
CA PHE A 323 -22.93 -7.56 9.38
C PHE A 323 -24.31 -7.23 9.98
N GLY A 324 -24.68 -5.95 10.07
CA GLY A 324 -26.01 -5.52 10.49
C GLY A 324 -27.09 -6.00 9.51
N GLN A 325 -26.78 -6.03 8.22
CA GLN A 325 -27.68 -6.55 7.16
C GLN A 325 -27.93 -8.06 7.26
N THR A 326 -26.99 -8.84 7.81
CA THR A 326 -27.19 -10.30 7.98
C THR A 326 -28.13 -10.67 9.13
N ARG A 327 -28.25 -9.82 10.16
CA ARG A 327 -29.15 -10.08 11.30
C ARG A 327 -30.60 -9.68 11.04
N SER A 328 -30.86 -8.69 10.18
CA SER A 328 -32.23 -8.33 9.79
C SER A 328 -32.85 -9.34 8.82
N ALA A 329 -32.05 -9.91 7.90
CA ALA A 329 -32.51 -10.95 6.98
C ALA A 329 -32.88 -12.27 7.67
N GLN A 330 -32.28 -12.59 8.83
CA GLN A 330 -32.61 -13.80 9.62
C GLN A 330 -33.74 -13.60 10.63
N ARG A 331 -34.20 -12.35 10.87
CA ARG A 331 -35.33 -12.07 11.77
C ARG A 331 -36.68 -11.96 11.03
N ASN A 332 -36.65 -11.93 9.70
CA ASN A 332 -37.83 -11.84 8.84
C ASN A 332 -38.17 -13.17 8.15
N HIS A 333 -37.63 -14.28 8.66
CA HIS A 333 -37.96 -15.67 8.32
C HIS A 333 -38.19 -16.43 9.62
#